data_AF-A0A3B3C7P0-F1
#
_entry.id   AF-A0A3B3C7P0-F1
#
_cell.length_a   1.000
_cell.length_b   1.000
_cell.length_c   1.000
_cell.angle_alpha   90.00
_cell.angle_beta   90.00
_cell.angle_gamma   90.00
#
_symmetry.space_group_name_H-M   'P 1'
#
loop_
_entity.id
_entity.type
_entity.pdbx_description
1 polymer ?
#
loop_
_entity_poly.entity_id
_entity_poly.type
_entity_poly.pdbx_seq_one_letter_code
_entity_poly.pdbx_strand_id
1 'polypeptide(L)'
;SEYRTQYSFKKVFGVSVSQVELFEHVARPLVDDLIHGKNGLLFTYGVTGSGKTFTMTGSPGQGGLLPRSLDMIFNSIGPYQAKRYVFKTDDKNGMEIQCEVDALLERQRRENNLPVPKTPSSRQKIDPEMVDMITPEEACKADGVDEDSSYSVFVSYIEIYNNYIYDLLEETQEDVVKPKWNGGGTPVRQNTEFIPPQSKILREDQNHNMYVAGCMEVEVKSAEEAFQVFWRGEVVCE
;
A
#
# COMPACT_ATOMS: atom_id res chain seq x y z
N SER A 1 23.89 -20.01 -39.97
CA SER A 1 22.56 -20.36 -39.48
C SER A 1 22.25 -19.53 -38.25
N GLU A 2 21.28 -18.64 -38.34
CA GLU A 2 20.73 -17.98 -37.16
C GLU A 2 20.06 -19.03 -36.28
N TYR A 3 20.51 -19.17 -35.03
CA TYR A 3 19.81 -19.98 -34.04
C TYR A 3 18.55 -19.24 -33.64
N ARG A 4 17.39 -19.72 -34.10
CA ARG A 4 16.09 -19.21 -33.68
C ARG A 4 15.69 -19.90 -32.38
N THR A 5 15.70 -19.17 -31.27
CA THR A 5 15.17 -19.66 -30.00
C THR A 5 13.67 -19.46 -29.97
N GLN A 6 12.93 -20.48 -29.53
CA GLN A 6 11.48 -20.45 -29.36
C GLN A 6 11.14 -20.59 -27.88
N TYR A 7 10.23 -19.75 -27.40
CA TYR A 7 9.75 -19.75 -26.01
C TYR A 7 8.24 -19.98 -26.00
N SER A 8 7.74 -20.62 -24.94
CA SER A 8 6.30 -20.87 -24.75
C SER A 8 5.84 -20.25 -23.44
N PHE A 9 4.74 -19.51 -23.48
CA PHE A 9 4.12 -18.84 -22.33
C PHE A 9 2.62 -19.13 -22.34
N LYS A 10 1.97 -19.04 -21.16
CA LYS A 10 0.51 -19.19 -21.05
C LYS A 10 -0.24 -18.15 -21.89
N LYS A 11 0.26 -16.91 -21.88
CA LYS A 11 -0.22 -15.80 -22.71
C LYS A 11 0.94 -14.88 -23.04
N VAL A 12 0.93 -14.31 -24.25
CA VAL A 12 1.87 -13.28 -24.70
C VAL A 12 1.07 -12.04 -25.05
N PHE A 13 1.38 -10.92 -24.41
CA PHE A 13 0.70 -9.64 -24.64
C PHE A 13 1.50 -8.82 -25.67
N GLY A 14 0.81 -8.32 -26.70
CA GLY A 14 1.40 -7.46 -27.71
C GLY A 14 1.41 -5.99 -27.29
N VAL A 15 2.09 -5.14 -28.06
CA VAL A 15 2.21 -3.69 -27.80
C VAL A 15 0.88 -2.93 -27.84
N SER A 16 -0.16 -3.51 -28.41
CA SER A 16 -1.50 -2.92 -28.50
C SER A 16 -2.40 -3.22 -27.30
N VAL A 17 -1.94 -4.05 -26.37
CA VAL A 17 -2.71 -4.44 -25.18
C VAL A 17 -2.79 -3.26 -24.22
N SER A 18 -4.00 -2.94 -23.76
CA SER A 18 -4.22 -1.89 -22.77
C SER A 18 -3.97 -2.39 -21.35
N GLN A 19 -3.78 -1.45 -20.42
CA GLN A 19 -3.64 -1.78 -18.99
C GLN A 19 -4.90 -2.47 -18.43
N VAL A 20 -6.08 -2.08 -18.91
CA VAL A 20 -7.36 -2.74 -18.58
C VAL A 20 -7.34 -4.20 -19.01
N GLU A 21 -7.00 -4.47 -20.27
CA GLU A 21 -6.97 -5.84 -20.79
C GLU A 21 -5.92 -6.68 -20.05
N LEU A 22 -4.77 -6.10 -19.74
CA LEU A 22 -3.72 -6.77 -18.97
C LEU A 22 -4.21 -7.11 -17.55
N PHE A 23 -4.87 -6.18 -16.87
CA PHE A 23 -5.48 -6.38 -15.56
C PHE A 23 -6.50 -7.52 -15.55
N GLU A 24 -7.44 -7.51 -16.49
CA GLU A 24 -8.51 -8.53 -16.62
C GLU A 24 -7.94 -9.95 -16.74
N HIS A 25 -6.80 -10.12 -17.41
CA HIS A 25 -6.20 -11.44 -17.62
C HIS A 25 -5.23 -11.88 -16.52
N VAL A 26 -4.63 -10.93 -15.79
CA VAL A 26 -3.51 -11.23 -14.87
C VAL A 26 -3.92 -11.01 -13.42
N ALA A 27 -4.40 -9.82 -13.06
CA ALA A 27 -4.60 -9.42 -11.68
C ALA A 27 -6.04 -9.66 -11.21
N ARG A 28 -7.06 -9.49 -12.08
CA ARG A 28 -8.46 -9.73 -11.71
C ARG A 28 -8.70 -11.12 -11.09
N PRO A 29 -8.18 -12.24 -11.65
CA PRO A 29 -8.36 -13.56 -11.03
C PRO A 29 -7.70 -13.67 -9.64
N LEU A 30 -6.59 -12.97 -9.42
CA LEU A 30 -5.91 -12.96 -8.12
C LEU A 30 -6.70 -12.17 -7.07
N VAL A 31 -7.31 -11.05 -7.47
CA VAL A 31 -8.17 -10.26 -6.60
C VAL A 31 -9.45 -11.02 -6.28
N ASP A 32 -10.05 -11.70 -7.26
CA ASP A 32 -11.20 -12.56 -7.04
C ASP A 32 -10.88 -13.69 -6.05
N ASP A 33 -9.75 -14.37 -6.23
CA ASP A 33 -9.27 -15.38 -5.28
C ASP A 33 -9.05 -14.79 -3.86
N LEU A 34 -8.53 -13.57 -3.76
CA LEU A 34 -8.33 -12.86 -2.48
C LEU A 34 -9.64 -12.59 -1.74
N ILE A 35 -10.69 -12.12 -2.45
CA ILE A 35 -12.02 -11.89 -1.87
C ILE A 35 -12.61 -13.19 -1.32
N HIS A 36 -12.31 -14.32 -1.95
CA HIS A 36 -12.71 -15.66 -1.50
C HIS A 36 -11.72 -16.32 -0.51
N GLY A 37 -10.81 -15.53 0.09
CA GLY A 37 -9.92 -15.97 1.16
C GLY A 37 -8.69 -16.77 0.70
N LYS A 38 -8.27 -16.65 -0.56
CA LYS A 38 -7.04 -17.28 -1.08
C LYS A 38 -5.95 -16.26 -1.31
N ASN A 39 -4.71 -16.63 -1.01
CA ASN A 39 -3.55 -15.76 -1.21
C ASN A 39 -3.17 -15.66 -2.69
N GLY A 40 -2.90 -14.43 -3.16
CA GLY A 40 -2.38 -14.14 -4.49
C GLY A 40 -0.95 -13.60 -4.43
N LEU A 41 -0.13 -13.94 -5.44
CA LEU A 41 1.24 -13.44 -5.57
C LEU A 41 1.54 -13.09 -7.02
N LEU A 42 2.00 -11.86 -7.26
CA LEU A 42 2.26 -11.31 -8.59
C LEU A 42 3.63 -10.63 -8.61
N PHE A 43 4.45 -10.96 -9.61
CA PHE A 43 5.74 -10.32 -9.85
C PHE A 43 5.87 -9.85 -11.29
N THR A 44 6.46 -8.67 -11.47
CA THR A 44 6.94 -8.19 -12.78
C THR A 44 8.45 -8.39 -12.88
N TYR A 45 8.91 -9.14 -13.87
CA TYR A 45 10.33 -9.41 -14.09
C TYR A 45 10.78 -8.94 -15.48
N GLY A 46 12.01 -8.45 -15.57
CA GLY A 46 12.59 -7.93 -16.81
C GLY A 46 13.75 -6.96 -16.59
N VAL A 47 14.45 -6.62 -17.68
CA VAL A 47 15.56 -5.65 -17.64
C VAL A 47 15.09 -4.23 -17.33
N THR A 48 15.99 -3.34 -16.94
CA THR A 48 15.67 -1.92 -16.74
C THR A 48 15.14 -1.31 -18.04
N GLY A 49 14.10 -0.48 -17.94
CA GLY A 49 13.43 0.10 -19.11
C GLY A 49 12.47 -0.83 -19.84
N SER A 50 12.27 -2.09 -19.41
CA SER A 50 11.34 -3.03 -20.06
C SER A 50 9.86 -2.81 -19.72
N GLY A 51 9.52 -1.71 -19.02
CA GLY A 51 8.14 -1.40 -18.64
C GLY A 51 7.60 -2.06 -17.36
N LYS A 52 8.45 -2.62 -16.47
CA LYS A 52 7.98 -3.23 -15.20
C LYS A 52 7.12 -2.27 -14.35
N THR A 53 7.63 -1.07 -14.09
CA THR A 53 6.93 -0.03 -13.32
C THR A 53 5.66 0.42 -14.03
N PHE A 54 5.70 0.54 -15.37
CA PHE A 54 4.51 0.84 -16.16
C PHE A 54 3.45 -0.26 -16.03
N THR A 55 3.83 -1.54 -16.08
CA THR A 55 2.89 -2.64 -15.85
C THR A 55 2.30 -2.61 -14.44
N MET A 56 3.14 -2.42 -13.41
CA MET A 56 2.68 -2.49 -12.01
C MET A 56 1.87 -1.26 -11.59
N THR A 57 2.44 -0.06 -11.74
CA THR A 57 1.86 1.20 -11.27
C THR A 57 1.09 1.91 -12.38
N GLY A 58 1.63 1.90 -13.60
CA GLY A 58 1.06 2.64 -14.73
C GLY A 58 1.44 4.11 -14.74
N SER A 59 0.66 4.90 -15.45
CA SER A 59 0.75 6.36 -15.50
C SER A 59 -0.64 6.96 -15.28
N PRO A 60 -0.76 8.27 -14.99
CA PRO A 60 -2.06 8.94 -14.94
C PRO A 60 -2.88 8.65 -16.22
N GLY A 61 -4.15 8.32 -16.06
CA GLY A 61 -5.06 7.87 -17.13
C GLY A 61 -4.83 6.43 -17.64
N GLN A 62 -3.74 5.78 -17.22
CA GLN A 62 -3.37 4.41 -17.61
C GLN A 62 -2.87 3.62 -16.40
N GLY A 63 -3.66 3.61 -15.31
CA GLY A 63 -3.34 2.88 -14.09
C GLY A 63 -3.01 1.42 -14.39
N GLY A 64 -1.92 0.93 -13.79
CA GLY A 64 -1.43 -0.43 -13.95
C GLY A 64 -2.19 -1.46 -13.11
N LEU A 65 -1.53 -2.58 -12.84
CA LEU A 65 -2.13 -3.70 -12.10
C LEU A 65 -2.43 -3.35 -10.63
N LEU A 66 -1.54 -2.63 -9.95
CA LEU A 66 -1.70 -2.25 -8.54
C LEU A 66 -2.93 -1.36 -8.31
N PRO A 67 -3.11 -0.23 -9.01
CA PRO A 67 -4.30 0.61 -8.84
C PRO A 67 -5.59 -0.11 -9.11
N ARG A 68 -5.66 -0.86 -10.20
CA ARG A 68 -6.89 -1.57 -10.57
C ARG A 68 -7.23 -2.67 -9.55
N SER A 69 -6.21 -3.28 -8.95
CA SER A 69 -6.42 -4.27 -7.90
C SER A 69 -6.98 -3.64 -6.62
N LEU A 70 -6.41 -2.52 -6.18
CA LEU A 70 -6.91 -1.80 -5.00
C LEU A 70 -8.33 -1.29 -5.20
N ASP A 71 -8.61 -0.69 -6.36
CA ASP A 71 -9.95 -0.24 -6.73
C ASP A 71 -10.97 -1.39 -6.69
N MET A 72 -10.67 -2.51 -7.34
CA MET A 72 -11.53 -3.69 -7.33
C MET A 72 -11.75 -4.23 -5.91
N ILE A 73 -10.72 -4.29 -5.06
CA ILE A 73 -10.85 -4.74 -3.66
C ILE A 73 -11.87 -3.86 -2.93
N PHE A 74 -11.68 -2.54 -2.94
CA PHE A 74 -12.54 -1.61 -2.19
C PHE A 74 -13.95 -1.51 -2.75
N ASN A 75 -14.12 -1.62 -4.08
CA ASN A 75 -15.43 -1.69 -4.72
C ASN A 75 -16.18 -2.98 -4.38
N SER A 76 -15.46 -4.07 -4.08
CA SER A 76 -16.05 -5.36 -3.69
C SER A 76 -16.49 -5.37 -2.22
N ILE A 77 -15.63 -4.93 -1.30
CA ILE A 77 -15.89 -5.03 0.14
C ILE A 77 -16.55 -3.78 0.74
N GLY A 78 -16.76 -2.72 -0.06
CA GLY A 78 -17.22 -1.41 0.39
C GLY A 78 -18.36 -1.44 1.42
N PRO A 79 -19.49 -2.12 1.15
CA PRO A 79 -20.62 -2.22 2.08
C PRO A 79 -20.33 -2.96 3.38
N TYR A 80 -19.29 -3.79 3.41
CA TYR A 80 -18.98 -4.75 4.48
C TYR A 80 -17.75 -4.34 5.31
N GLN A 81 -17.24 -3.12 5.10
CA GLN A 81 -16.06 -2.63 5.82
C GLN A 81 -16.34 -2.39 7.31
N ALA A 82 -15.45 -2.88 8.16
CA ALA A 82 -15.44 -2.58 9.58
C ALA A 82 -15.06 -1.12 9.84
N LYS A 83 -15.53 -0.59 10.96
CA LYS A 83 -15.06 0.68 11.53
C LYS A 83 -13.55 0.60 11.78
N ARG A 84 -12.80 1.69 11.53
CA ARG A 84 -11.38 1.82 11.90
C ARG A 84 -11.11 1.39 13.34
N TYR A 85 -9.98 0.72 13.56
CA TYR A 85 -9.49 0.21 14.85
C TYR A 85 -10.29 -0.94 15.47
N VAL A 86 -11.28 -1.51 14.77
CA VAL A 86 -11.91 -2.76 15.23
C VAL A 86 -10.92 -3.92 15.15
N PHE A 87 -10.17 -3.99 14.06
CA PHE A 87 -9.06 -4.93 13.92
C PHE A 87 -7.74 -4.24 14.26
N LYS A 88 -6.84 -4.97 14.90
CA LYS A 88 -5.50 -4.50 15.26
C LYS A 88 -4.49 -5.61 15.07
N THR A 89 -3.29 -5.25 14.65
CA THR A 89 -2.17 -6.19 14.49
C THR A 89 -1.63 -6.62 15.86
N ASP A 90 -1.20 -7.88 15.98
CA ASP A 90 -0.68 -8.46 17.24
C ASP A 90 0.86 -8.53 17.32
N ASP A 91 1.55 -7.87 16.37
CA ASP A 91 3.00 -7.89 16.14
C ASP A 91 3.61 -9.26 15.78
N LYS A 92 2.79 -10.30 15.58
CA LYS A 92 3.18 -11.68 15.28
C LYS A 92 2.47 -12.24 14.04
N ASN A 93 2.20 -11.39 13.05
CA ASN A 93 1.47 -11.73 11.83
C ASN A 93 0.01 -12.15 12.07
N GLY A 94 -0.55 -11.80 13.23
CA GLY A 94 -1.94 -12.03 13.60
C GLY A 94 -2.74 -10.73 13.74
N MET A 95 -4.05 -10.90 13.84
CA MET A 95 -5.01 -9.81 14.02
C MET A 95 -5.86 -10.09 15.28
N GLU A 96 -5.99 -9.07 16.13
CA GLU A 96 -6.84 -9.02 17.30
C GLU A 96 -8.10 -8.19 17.01
N ILE A 97 -9.23 -8.60 17.55
CA ILE A 97 -10.50 -7.86 17.47
C ILE A 97 -10.69 -7.11 18.79
N GLN A 98 -10.70 -5.78 18.70
CA GLN A 98 -10.95 -4.90 19.83
C GLN A 98 -12.45 -4.72 20.06
N CYS A 99 -12.86 -4.49 21.31
CA CYS A 99 -14.24 -4.15 21.61
C CYS A 99 -14.59 -2.75 21.06
N GLU A 100 -15.88 -2.49 20.84
CA GLU A 100 -16.31 -1.22 20.25
C GLU A 100 -15.87 0.00 21.07
N VAL A 101 -15.83 -0.12 22.41
CA VAL A 101 -15.41 0.97 23.30
C VAL A 101 -13.93 1.30 23.09
N ASP A 102 -13.05 0.30 23.03
CA ASP A 102 -11.62 0.51 22.85
C ASP A 102 -11.30 1.05 21.44
N ALA A 103 -11.97 0.51 20.41
CA ALA A 103 -11.86 0.99 19.04
C ALA A 103 -12.29 2.47 18.92
N LEU A 104 -13.38 2.86 19.61
CA LEU A 104 -13.86 4.24 19.65
C LEU A 104 -12.89 5.17 20.39
N LEU A 105 -12.33 4.74 21.53
CA LEU A 105 -11.34 5.52 22.27
C LEU A 105 -10.06 5.75 21.46
N GLU A 106 -9.58 4.72 20.76
CA GLU A 106 -8.39 4.86 19.91
C GLU A 106 -8.64 5.78 18.72
N ARG A 107 -9.82 5.68 18.09
CA ARG A 107 -10.27 6.63 17.06
C ARG A 107 -10.23 8.07 17.57
N GLN A 108 -10.83 8.33 18.73
CA GLN A 108 -10.84 9.68 19.32
C GLN A 108 -9.44 10.18 19.66
N ARG A 109 -8.56 9.32 20.20
CA ARG A 109 -7.16 9.69 20.47
C ARG A 109 -6.43 10.11 19.20
N ARG A 110 -6.58 9.35 18.11
CA ARG A 110 -5.94 9.66 16.83
C ARG A 110 -6.51 10.92 16.19
N GLU A 111 -7.83 11.12 16.22
CA GLU A 111 -8.46 12.36 15.76
C GLU A 111 -8.00 13.59 16.55
N ASN A 112 -7.84 13.46 17.87
CA ASN A 112 -7.37 14.56 18.73
C ASN A 112 -5.86 14.84 18.62
N ASN A 113 -5.05 13.85 18.24
CA ASN A 113 -3.60 14.00 18.05
C ASN A 113 -3.21 14.49 16.64
N LEU A 114 -4.16 14.56 15.69
CA LEU A 114 -3.92 15.24 14.42
C LEU A 114 -3.78 16.75 14.69
N PRO A 115 -2.69 17.41 14.26
CA PRO A 115 -2.58 18.85 14.40
C PRO A 115 -3.73 19.54 13.65
N VAL A 116 -4.57 20.29 14.38
CA VAL A 116 -5.57 21.19 13.80
C VAL A 116 -4.86 22.02 12.72
N PRO A 117 -5.35 22.07 11.46
CA PRO A 117 -4.68 22.84 10.42
C PRO A 117 -4.63 24.31 10.84
N LYS A 118 -3.46 24.75 11.31
CA LYS A 118 -3.18 26.17 11.47
C LYS A 118 -2.88 26.68 10.07
N THR A 119 -3.84 27.41 9.51
CA THR A 119 -3.92 28.06 8.18
C THR A 119 -4.55 27.24 7.03
N PRO A 120 -5.36 27.86 6.14
CA PRO A 120 -6.07 27.17 5.07
C PRO A 120 -5.19 26.76 3.88
N SER A 121 -3.87 26.93 3.96
CA SER A 121 -2.97 26.93 2.81
C SER A 121 -2.06 25.71 2.68
N SER A 122 -2.25 24.65 3.48
CA SER A 122 -1.51 23.39 3.33
C SER A 122 -2.37 22.16 3.64
N ARG A 123 -3.58 22.08 3.06
CA ARG A 123 -3.96 20.76 2.55
C ARG A 123 -2.83 20.40 1.59
N GLN A 124 -2.02 19.38 1.88
CA GLN A 124 -1.27 18.70 0.82
C GLN A 124 -2.32 18.42 -0.24
N LYS A 125 -2.35 19.25 -1.27
CA LYS A 125 -3.22 19.03 -2.40
C LYS A 125 -2.69 17.74 -2.97
N ILE A 126 -3.49 16.68 -2.84
CA ILE A 126 -3.36 15.50 -3.69
C ILE A 126 -3.08 16.05 -5.09
N ASP A 127 -1.93 15.70 -5.66
CA ASP A 127 -1.57 16.17 -6.98
C ASP A 127 -2.76 15.85 -7.91
N PRO A 128 -3.32 16.80 -8.67
CA PRO A 128 -4.44 16.51 -9.56
C PRO A 128 -4.20 15.31 -10.50
N GLU A 129 -2.94 14.97 -10.78
CA GLU A 129 -2.57 13.74 -11.52
C GLU A 129 -2.81 12.43 -10.74
N MET A 130 -2.90 12.47 -9.39
CA MET A 130 -3.14 11.30 -8.53
C MET A 130 -4.57 10.77 -8.57
N VAL A 131 -5.56 11.59 -8.97
CA VAL A 131 -6.99 11.24 -8.86
C VAL A 131 -7.50 10.51 -10.11
N ASP A 132 -6.71 10.46 -11.18
CA ASP A 132 -7.16 9.99 -12.50
C ASP A 132 -6.40 8.74 -12.96
N MET A 133 -6.02 7.84 -12.05
CA MET A 133 -5.36 6.58 -12.44
C MET A 133 -6.34 5.59 -13.09
N ILE A 134 -7.61 5.65 -12.68
CA ILE A 134 -8.69 4.77 -13.14
C ILE A 134 -9.91 5.63 -13.41
N THR A 135 -10.49 5.48 -14.59
CA THR A 135 -11.76 6.12 -14.92
C THR A 135 -12.92 5.32 -14.29
N PRO A 136 -14.00 5.96 -13.80
CA PRO A 136 -15.13 5.28 -13.17
C PRO A 136 -15.77 4.17 -14.04
N GLU A 137 -15.70 4.29 -15.37
CA GLU A 137 -16.21 3.30 -16.33
C GLU A 137 -15.38 2.00 -16.36
N GLU A 138 -14.14 2.04 -15.88
CA GLU A 138 -13.23 0.89 -15.79
C GLU A 138 -13.26 0.22 -14.42
N ALA A 139 -13.98 0.80 -13.45
CA ALA A 139 -14.13 0.25 -12.12
C ALA A 139 -14.89 -1.08 -12.18
N CYS A 140 -14.36 -2.09 -11.50
CA CYS A 140 -14.99 -3.41 -11.41
C CYS A 140 -15.07 -3.88 -9.95
N LYS A 141 -15.87 -4.91 -9.72
CA LYS A 141 -16.02 -5.56 -8.41
C LYS A 141 -16.03 -7.07 -8.59
N ALA A 142 -15.60 -7.78 -7.56
CA ALA A 142 -15.76 -9.21 -7.44
C ALA A 142 -17.23 -9.57 -7.18
N ASP A 143 -17.61 -10.75 -7.64
CA ASP A 143 -18.90 -11.36 -7.32
C ASP A 143 -18.72 -12.32 -6.13
N GLY A 144 -19.80 -12.62 -5.40
CA GLY A 144 -19.76 -13.65 -4.35
C GLY A 144 -19.04 -13.23 -3.06
N VAL A 145 -18.93 -11.92 -2.78
CA VAL A 145 -18.45 -11.41 -1.49
C VAL A 145 -19.32 -11.94 -0.36
N ASP A 146 -18.71 -12.42 0.73
CA ASP A 146 -19.44 -12.92 1.90
C ASP A 146 -20.05 -11.75 2.69
N GLU A 147 -21.37 -11.62 2.63
CA GLU A 147 -22.12 -10.52 3.25
C GLU A 147 -22.20 -10.62 4.79
N ASP A 148 -21.95 -11.81 5.34
CA ASP A 148 -21.94 -12.06 6.79
C ASP A 148 -20.58 -11.72 7.43
N SER A 149 -19.56 -11.46 6.61
CA SER A 149 -18.22 -11.11 7.04
C SER A 149 -18.01 -9.59 7.17
N SER A 150 -17.09 -9.18 8.04
CA SER A 150 -16.67 -7.79 8.17
C SER A 150 -15.19 -7.64 7.81
N TYR A 151 -14.90 -6.69 6.92
CA TYR A 151 -13.59 -6.58 6.27
C TYR A 151 -12.81 -5.37 6.76
N SER A 152 -11.49 -5.51 6.87
CA SER A 152 -10.57 -4.39 6.98
C SER A 152 -9.33 -4.66 6.14
N VAL A 153 -8.75 -3.61 5.58
CA VAL A 153 -7.59 -3.71 4.69
C VAL A 153 -6.40 -3.06 5.38
N PHE A 154 -5.31 -3.81 5.47
CA PHE A 154 -4.02 -3.36 5.97
C PHE A 154 -3.00 -3.44 4.84
N VAL A 155 -2.17 -2.42 4.72
CA VAL A 155 -1.11 -2.35 3.71
C VAL A 155 0.24 -2.20 4.42
N SER A 156 1.17 -3.06 4.06
CA SER A 156 2.60 -2.92 4.34
C SER A 156 3.34 -2.67 3.02
N TYR A 157 4.43 -1.91 3.06
CA TYR A 157 5.26 -1.67 1.88
C TYR A 157 6.74 -1.84 2.21
N ILE A 158 7.36 -2.81 1.56
CA ILE A 158 8.68 -3.32 1.92
C ILE A 158 9.58 -3.30 0.68
N GLU A 159 10.80 -2.80 0.84
CA GLU A 159 11.86 -2.90 -0.15
C GLU A 159 12.91 -3.93 0.29
N ILE A 160 13.33 -4.80 -0.63
CA ILE A 160 14.47 -5.68 -0.43
C ILE A 160 15.60 -5.20 -1.32
N TYR A 161 16.62 -4.60 -0.71
CA TYR A 161 17.77 -4.07 -1.42
C TYR A 161 19.08 -4.53 -0.76
N ASN A 162 20.00 -5.04 -1.57
CA ASN A 162 21.32 -5.52 -1.12
C ASN A 162 21.24 -6.52 0.07
N ASN A 163 20.28 -7.46 0.02
CA ASN A 163 19.99 -8.45 1.08
C ASN A 163 19.49 -7.86 2.41
N TYR A 164 19.16 -6.57 2.46
CA TYR A 164 18.50 -5.94 3.60
C TYR A 164 17.01 -5.72 3.29
N ILE A 165 16.20 -5.75 4.35
CA ILE A 165 14.75 -5.54 4.27
C ILE A 165 14.45 -4.18 4.89
N TYR A 166 13.91 -3.26 4.09
CA TYR A 166 13.54 -1.92 4.51
C TYR A 166 12.02 -1.78 4.54
N ASP A 167 11.51 -1.15 5.59
CA ASP A 167 10.11 -0.78 5.70
C ASP A 167 9.95 0.63 5.13
N LEU A 168 9.26 0.74 4.00
CA LEU A 168 9.06 2.01 3.30
C LEU A 168 7.99 2.88 3.94
N LEU A 169 7.21 2.33 4.87
CA LEU A 169 6.17 3.06 5.59
C LEU A 169 6.65 3.54 6.97
N GLU A 170 7.83 3.12 7.41
CA GLU A 170 8.44 3.59 8.65
C GLU A 170 8.81 5.08 8.50
N GLU A 171 8.37 5.91 9.45
CA GLU A 171 8.71 7.34 9.48
C GLU A 171 10.24 7.48 9.60
N THR A 172 10.92 7.83 8.51
CA THR A 172 12.34 8.17 8.52
C THR A 172 12.53 9.47 9.29
N GLN A 173 13.59 9.56 10.09
CA GLN A 173 13.80 10.66 11.06
C GLN A 173 13.92 12.07 10.43
N GLU A 174 13.88 12.21 9.10
CA GLU A 174 13.81 13.50 8.44
C GLU A 174 12.52 14.28 8.78
N ASP A 175 11.43 13.59 9.10
CA ASP A 175 10.15 14.21 9.51
C ASP A 175 10.17 14.82 10.93
N VAL A 176 11.19 14.51 11.74
CA VAL A 176 11.36 15.04 13.10
C VAL A 176 11.99 16.45 13.09
N VAL A 177 12.46 16.96 11.93
CA VAL A 177 13.04 18.29 11.77
C VAL A 177 11.95 19.38 11.71
N LYS A 178 11.04 19.43 12.69
CA LYS A 178 10.34 20.68 13.02
C LYS A 178 11.12 21.37 14.14
N PRO A 179 11.81 22.49 13.88
CA PRO A 179 12.51 23.20 14.94
C PRO A 179 11.48 23.66 15.99
N LYS A 180 11.55 23.11 17.21
CA LYS A 180 10.86 23.68 18.36
C LYS A 180 11.53 25.02 18.69
N TRP A 181 10.88 26.11 18.33
CA TRP A 181 11.27 27.45 18.79
C TRP A 181 10.83 27.62 20.24
N ASN A 182 11.77 27.67 21.19
CA ASN A 182 11.47 28.26 22.48
C ASN A 182 11.22 29.77 22.29
N GLY A 183 10.35 30.36 23.12
CA GLY A 183 9.89 31.77 23.05
C GLY A 183 10.96 32.86 23.21
N GLY A 184 12.22 32.55 22.94
CA GLY A 184 13.35 33.47 22.85
C GLY A 184 14.26 33.07 21.69
N GLY A 185 13.80 33.21 20.45
CA GLY A 185 14.61 33.51 19.26
C GLY A 185 15.83 32.66 18.89
N THR A 186 16.12 31.53 19.55
CA THR A 186 17.38 30.79 19.39
C THR A 186 17.10 29.32 19.02
N PRO A 187 17.61 28.81 17.89
CA PRO A 187 17.40 27.42 17.50
C PRO A 187 18.20 26.47 18.40
N VAL A 188 17.52 25.49 19.00
CA VAL A 188 18.17 24.39 19.72
C VAL A 188 18.76 23.43 18.69
N ARG A 189 20.09 23.30 18.62
CA ARG A 189 20.73 22.22 17.86
C ARG A 189 20.46 20.91 18.58
N GLN A 190 19.55 20.09 18.05
CA GLN A 190 19.49 18.68 18.43
C GLN A 190 20.69 17.99 17.80
N ASN A 191 21.43 17.24 18.62
CA ASN A 191 22.49 16.36 18.15
C ASN A 191 21.82 15.12 17.54
N THR A 192 21.34 15.24 16.31
CA THR A 192 20.75 14.12 15.56
C THR A 192 21.87 13.28 14.98
N GLU A 193 22.37 12.32 15.75
CA GLU A 193 23.16 11.22 15.20
C GLU A 193 22.29 10.52 14.14
N PHE A 194 22.79 10.48 12.90
CA PHE A 194 22.17 9.73 11.83
C PHE A 194 22.16 8.24 12.23
N ILE A 195 20.99 7.70 12.55
CA ILE A 195 20.80 6.27 12.76
C ILE A 195 20.47 5.70 11.37
N PRO A 196 21.33 4.85 10.78
CA PRO A 196 21.02 4.24 9.51
C PRO A 196 19.75 3.38 9.63
N PRO A 197 18.91 3.30 8.58
CA PRO A 197 17.71 2.49 8.60
C PRO A 197 18.08 1.04 8.92
N GLN A 198 17.45 0.50 9.97
CA GLN A 198 17.74 -0.85 10.43
C GLN A 198 16.99 -1.84 9.56
N SER A 199 17.73 -2.81 9.02
CA SER A 199 17.10 -3.92 8.31
C SER A 199 16.12 -4.63 9.22
N LYS A 200 14.89 -4.80 8.74
CA LYS A 200 13.89 -5.64 9.37
C LYS A 200 14.30 -7.12 9.26
N ILE A 201 13.66 -7.94 10.07
CA ILE A 201 13.98 -9.37 10.19
C ILE A 201 12.80 -10.18 9.66
N LEU A 202 13.09 -11.15 8.79
CA LEU A 202 12.11 -12.13 8.35
C LEU A 202 11.87 -13.16 9.47
N ARG A 203 10.62 -13.42 9.81
CA ARG A 203 10.20 -14.42 10.79
C ARG A 203 9.15 -15.36 10.21
N GLU A 204 8.93 -16.46 10.91
CA GLU A 204 7.91 -17.45 10.61
C GLU A 204 6.89 -17.46 11.74
N ASP A 205 5.60 -17.44 11.39
CA ASP A 205 4.49 -17.48 12.37
C ASP A 205 4.13 -18.92 12.79
N GLN A 206 3.08 -19.06 13.62
CA GLN A 206 2.61 -20.38 14.09
C GLN A 206 2.00 -21.24 12.97
N ASN A 207 1.63 -20.64 11.84
CA ASN A 207 1.03 -21.28 10.69
C ASN A 207 2.06 -21.54 9.57
N HIS A 208 3.36 -21.35 9.86
CA HIS A 208 4.46 -21.47 8.90
C HIS A 208 4.44 -20.44 7.75
N ASN A 209 3.79 -19.29 7.96
CA ASN A 209 3.87 -18.17 7.02
C ASN A 209 5.05 -17.27 7.35
N MET A 210 5.75 -16.84 6.29
CA MET A 210 6.83 -15.88 6.40
C MET A 210 6.28 -14.46 6.48
N TYR A 211 6.81 -13.64 7.39
CA TYR A 211 6.44 -12.24 7.55
C TYR A 211 7.65 -11.38 7.96
N VAL A 212 7.55 -10.07 7.77
CA VAL A 212 8.58 -9.11 8.20
C VAL A 212 8.22 -8.60 9.59
N ALA A 213 9.03 -8.95 10.59
CA ALA A 213 8.75 -8.60 11.97
C ALA A 213 8.98 -7.11 12.25
N GLY A 214 8.00 -6.49 12.91
CA GLY A 214 8.04 -5.05 13.23
C GLY A 214 7.91 -4.15 12.00
N CYS A 215 7.30 -4.67 10.93
CA CYS A 215 6.87 -3.87 9.78
C CYS A 215 5.61 -3.09 10.12
N MET A 216 5.53 -1.85 9.67
CA MET A 216 4.37 -1.00 9.78
C MET A 216 3.26 -1.46 8.83
N GLU A 217 2.09 -1.73 9.42
CA GLU A 217 0.88 -2.08 8.70
C GLU A 217 -0.14 -0.95 8.88
N VAL A 218 -0.54 -0.32 7.78
CA VAL A 218 -1.43 0.83 7.79
C VAL A 218 -2.84 0.38 7.42
N GLU A 219 -3.79 0.59 8.33
CA GLU A 219 -5.22 0.38 8.05
C GLU A 219 -5.73 1.45 7.08
N VAL A 220 -6.26 1.02 5.94
CA VAL A 220 -6.78 1.88 4.86
C VAL A 220 -8.26 1.58 4.61
N LYS A 221 -9.04 2.62 4.26
CA LYS A 221 -10.50 2.52 4.06
C LYS A 221 -10.97 2.79 2.64
N SER A 222 -10.07 3.21 1.76
CA SER A 222 -10.37 3.37 0.34
C SER A 222 -9.12 3.15 -0.52
N ALA A 223 -9.35 3.00 -1.83
CA ALA A 223 -8.26 2.86 -2.79
C ALA A 223 -7.35 4.10 -2.76
N GLU A 224 -7.94 5.30 -2.62
CA GLU A 224 -7.19 6.56 -2.54
C GLU A 224 -6.30 6.62 -1.31
N GLU A 225 -6.76 6.13 -0.16
CA GLU A 225 -5.92 6.05 1.05
C GLU A 225 -4.76 5.06 0.85
N ALA A 226 -5.02 3.90 0.27
CA ALA A 226 -3.98 2.93 -0.07
C ALA A 226 -2.95 3.51 -1.05
N PHE A 227 -3.40 4.28 -2.05
CA PHE A 227 -2.51 5.00 -2.96
C PHE A 227 -1.65 6.04 -2.28
N GLN A 228 -2.21 6.79 -1.32
CA GLN A 228 -1.43 7.75 -0.54
C GLN A 228 -0.37 7.05 0.30
N VAL A 229 -0.65 5.88 0.86
CA VAL A 229 0.33 5.07 1.59
C VAL A 229 1.44 4.59 0.66
N PHE A 230 1.08 4.05 -0.50
CA PHE A 230 2.04 3.63 -1.53
C PHE A 230 2.98 4.77 -1.95
N TRP A 231 2.42 5.94 -2.26
CA TRP A 231 3.21 7.09 -2.72
C TRP A 231 4.14 7.65 -1.63
N ARG A 232 3.72 7.61 -0.36
CA ARG A 232 4.61 7.98 0.76
C ARG A 232 5.86 7.10 0.76
N GLY A 233 5.72 5.80 0.51
CA GLY A 233 6.85 4.88 0.44
C GLY A 233 7.75 5.14 -0.78
N GLU A 234 7.18 5.46 -1.94
CA GLU A 234 7.97 5.80 -3.15
C GLU A 234 8.87 7.02 -2.94
N VAL A 235 8.36 8.07 -2.27
CA VAL A 235 9.13 9.29 -1.99
C VAL A 235 10.32 9.02 -1.05
N VAL A 236 10.25 7.98 -0.21
CA VAL A 236 11.37 7.58 0.67
C VAL A 236 12.50 6.92 -0.13
N CYS A 237 12.22 6.39 -1.32
CA CYS A 237 13.21 5.72 -2.18
C CYS A 237 13.98 6.68 -3.11
N GLU A 238 13.51 7.91 -3.32
CA GLU A 238 14.17 8.93 -4.17
C GLU A 238 15.24 9.75 -3.41
#